data_AF-A0A6N8UII4-F1
#
_entry.id   AF-A0A6N8UII4-F1
#
_cell.length_a   1.000
_cell.length_b   1.000
_cell.length_c   1.000
_cell.angle_alpha   90.00
_cell.angle_beta   90.00
_cell.angle_gamma   90.00
#
_symmetry.space_group_name_H-M   'P 1'
#
loop_
_entity.id
_entity.type
_entity.pdbx_description
1 polymer ?
#
loop_
_entity_poly.entity_id
_entity_poly.type
_entity_poly.pdbx_seq_one_letter_code
_entity_poly.pdbx_strand_id
1 'polypeptide(L)'
;MLRGAYVSLQDLVELSKTSSARARSRRSKSPMSGERVSVHRGRGVDFEEVRLYQPGDDVRNIDWKVTARKQLPHTKVYTEERERPTL
;
A
#
# COMPACT_ATOMS: atom_id res chain seq x y z
N MET A 1 -37.57 -14.28 -2.50
CA MET A 1 -36.29 -14.89 -2.95
C MET A 1 -35.40 -13.78 -3.47
N LEU A 2 -34.32 -13.43 -2.77
CA LEU A 2 -33.40 -12.38 -3.20
C LEU A 2 -32.48 -12.95 -4.30
N ARG A 3 -32.69 -12.54 -5.55
CA ARG A 3 -31.75 -12.82 -6.64
C ARG A 3 -30.51 -11.96 -6.40
N GLY A 4 -29.42 -12.58 -5.96
CA GLY A 4 -28.11 -11.93 -5.90
C GLY A 4 -27.67 -11.48 -7.29
N ALA A 5 -26.91 -10.39 -7.36
CA ALA A 5 -26.26 -9.98 -8.60
C ALA A 5 -25.13 -10.99 -8.89
N TYR A 6 -25.42 -11.99 -9.73
CA TYR A 6 -24.40 -12.90 -10.23
C TYR A 6 -23.73 -12.26 -11.45
N VAL A 7 -22.40 -12.27 -11.45
CA VAL A 7 -21.58 -11.83 -12.57
C VAL A 7 -20.86 -13.04 -13.14
N SER A 8 -20.90 -13.19 -14.46
CA SER A 8 -20.21 -14.28 -15.17
C SER A 8 -18.77 -13.88 -15.52
N LEU A 9 -17.94 -14.87 -15.85
CA LEU A 9 -16.59 -14.63 -16.37
C LEU A 9 -16.63 -13.77 -17.65
N GLN A 10 -17.64 -13.95 -18.49
CA GLN A 10 -17.82 -13.19 -19.72
C GLN A 10 -18.08 -11.71 -19.41
N ASP A 11 -18.93 -11.43 -18.43
CA ASP A 11 -19.20 -10.05 -17.97
C ASP A 11 -17.92 -9.37 -17.43
N LEU A 12 -17.09 -10.11 -16.70
CA LEU A 12 -15.80 -9.61 -16.19
C LEU A 12 -14.81 -9.31 -17.32
N VAL A 13 -14.73 -10.20 -18.32
CA VAL A 13 -13.86 -10.03 -19.50
C VAL A 13 -14.31 -8.82 -20.32
N GLU A 14 -15.61 -8.63 -20.50
CA GLU A 14 -16.15 -7.48 -21.22
C GLU A 14 -15.86 -6.16 -20.49
N LEU A 15 -16.07 -6.12 -19.17
CA LEU A 15 -15.77 -4.95 -18.34
C LEU A 15 -14.27 -4.59 -18.36
N SER A 16 -13.38 -5.60 -18.40
CA SER A 16 -11.92 -5.41 -18.44
C SER A 16 -11.42 -4.67 -19.69
N LYS A 17 -12.10 -4.86 -20.83
CA LYS A 17 -11.75 -4.21 -22.11
C LYS A 17 -12.06 -2.72 -22.05
N THR A 18 -13.19 -2.38 -21.45
CA THR A 18 -13.64 -0.98 -21.24
C THR A 18 -12.77 -0.25 -20.23
N SER A 19 -12.42 -0.90 -19.10
CA SER A 19 -11.53 -0.30 -18.11
C SER A 19 -10.11 -0.10 -18.63
N SER A 20 -9.58 -1.01 -19.46
CA SER A 20 -8.26 -0.87 -20.09
C SER A 20 -8.19 0.31 -21.07
N ALA A 21 -9.30 0.67 -21.74
CA ALA A 21 -9.37 1.87 -22.57
C ALA A 21 -9.31 3.15 -21.70
N ARG A 22 -10.00 3.15 -20.54
CA ARG A 22 -10.02 4.28 -19.59
C ARG A 22 -8.74 4.41 -18.75
N ALA A 23 -8.09 3.29 -18.43
CA ALA A 23 -6.80 3.24 -17.72
C ALA A 23 -5.64 3.74 -18.59
N ARG A 24 -5.68 3.50 -19.91
CA ARG A 24 -4.71 4.07 -20.86
C ARG A 24 -4.82 5.60 -21.00
N SER A 25 -6.02 6.16 -20.82
CA SER A 25 -6.23 7.62 -20.76
C SER A 25 -5.75 8.22 -19.43
N ARG A 26 -5.80 7.46 -18.34
CA ARG A 26 -5.24 7.82 -17.02
C ARG A 26 -3.84 7.25 -16.79
N ARG A 27 -2.97 7.26 -17.80
CA ARG A 27 -1.53 7.17 -17.54
C ARG A 27 -1.17 8.36 -16.65
N SER A 28 -1.18 8.12 -15.35
CA SER A 28 -0.65 9.02 -14.34
C SER A 28 0.72 9.44 -14.83
N LYS A 29 0.88 10.73 -15.15
CA LYS A 29 2.17 11.35 -15.44
C LYS A 29 2.99 11.54 -14.15
N SER A 30 2.67 10.85 -13.06
CA SER A 30 3.50 10.88 -11.87
C SER A 30 4.54 9.78 -12.01
N PRO A 31 5.84 10.10 -12.15
CA PRO A 31 6.87 9.11 -11.91
C PRO A 31 6.72 8.72 -10.43
N MET A 32 6.15 7.55 -10.15
CA MET A 32 6.19 6.98 -8.79
C MET A 32 7.57 6.41 -8.53
N SER A 33 8.58 7.28 -8.58
CA SER A 33 9.90 7.07 -8.02
C SER A 33 10.12 8.25 -7.09
N GLY A 34 9.67 8.10 -5.86
CA GLY A 34 9.73 9.13 -4.84
C GLY A 34 9.80 8.45 -3.49
N GLU A 35 11.00 7.96 -3.18
CA GLU A 35 11.49 7.89 -1.81
C GLU A 35 11.01 9.15 -1.08
N ARG A 36 10.06 8.99 -0.14
CA ARG A 36 9.52 10.12 0.61
C ARG A 36 10.62 10.59 1.54
N VAL A 37 11.45 11.52 1.07
CA VAL A 37 12.42 12.19 1.92
C VAL A 37 11.64 13.02 2.93
N SER A 38 11.74 12.64 4.20
CA SER A 38 11.17 13.40 5.31
C SER A 38 11.74 14.82 5.31
N VAL A 39 10.87 15.81 5.48
CA VAL A 39 11.24 17.24 5.54
C VAL A 39 12.01 17.58 6.83
N HIS A 40 12.00 16.67 7.81
CA HIS A 40 12.69 16.84 9.08
C HIS A 40 14.02 16.09 9.05
N ARG A 41 15.13 16.83 9.10
CA ARG A 41 16.44 16.30 9.54
C ARG A 41 16.40 16.07 11.06
N GLY A 42 15.57 15.14 11.50
CA GLY A 42 15.62 14.56 12.85
C GLY A 42 16.48 13.30 12.83
N ARG A 43 17.02 12.89 13.98
CA ARG A 43 17.68 11.58 14.14
C ARG A 43 16.84 10.48 13.48
N GLY A 44 17.51 9.62 12.70
CA GLY A 44 16.88 8.77 11.68
C GLY A 44 15.71 7.93 12.22
N VAL A 45 14.72 7.74 11.36
CA VAL A 45 13.67 6.75 11.56
C VAL A 45 14.20 5.45 10.96
N ASP A 46 14.66 4.54 11.81
CA ASP A 46 15.25 3.28 11.38
C ASP A 46 14.16 2.25 11.10
N PHE A 47 14.30 1.54 9.99
CA PHE A 47 13.42 0.41 9.70
C PHE A 47 13.64 -0.69 10.73
N GLU A 48 12.57 -1.12 11.39
CA GLU A 48 12.61 -2.16 12.41
C GLU A 48 12.23 -3.51 11.80
N GLU A 49 11.00 -3.62 11.29
CA GLU A 49 10.51 -4.88 10.71
C GLU A 49 9.33 -4.71 9.74
N VAL A 50 9.03 -5.78 8.99
CA VAL A 50 7.75 -5.96 8.31
C VAL A 50 6.95 -7.01 9.06
N ARG A 51 5.80 -6.62 9.62
CA ARG A 51 4.89 -7.52 10.33
C ARG A 51 3.51 -7.57 9.69
N LEU A 52 2.67 -8.51 10.14
CA LEU A 52 1.26 -8.51 9.78
C LEU A 52 0.59 -7.22 10.26
N TYR A 53 -0.28 -6.67 9.41
CA TYR A 53 -1.12 -5.53 9.76
C TYR A 53 -1.99 -5.86 10.97
N GLN A 54 -2.08 -4.91 11.88
CA GLN A 54 -3.00 -4.94 13.01
C GLN A 54 -3.99 -3.78 12.91
N PRO A 55 -5.25 -3.95 13.35
CA PRO A 55 -6.18 -2.84 13.45
C PRO A 55 -5.59 -1.70 14.30
N GLY A 56 -5.50 -0.51 13.71
CA GLY A 56 -4.86 0.66 14.34
C GLY A 56 -3.54 1.07 13.66
N ASP A 57 -2.96 0.20 12.83
CA ASP A 57 -1.83 0.57 11.98
C ASP A 57 -2.23 1.62 10.94
N ASP A 58 -1.32 2.56 10.65
CA ASP A 58 -1.51 3.46 9.51
C ASP A 58 -1.39 2.69 8.20
N VAL A 59 -2.49 2.68 7.42
CA VAL A 59 -2.59 2.03 6.11
C VAL A 59 -1.52 2.53 5.12
N ARG A 60 -1.00 3.75 5.31
CA ARG A 60 0.10 4.31 4.49
C ARG A 60 1.41 3.55 4.65
N ASN A 61 1.56 2.81 5.74
CA ASN A 61 2.75 2.01 6.03
C ASN A 61 2.62 0.58 5.53
N ILE A 62 1.51 0.20 4.86
CA ILE A 62 1.35 -1.13 4.28
C ILE A 62 2.37 -1.36 3.16
N ASP A 63 3.11 -2.45 3.27
CA ASP A 63 3.94 -2.98 2.19
C ASP A 63 3.06 -3.78 1.22
N TRP A 64 2.59 -3.12 0.17
CA TRP A 64 1.77 -3.74 -0.86
C TRP A 64 2.50 -4.82 -1.66
N LYS A 65 3.84 -4.79 -1.73
CA LYS A 65 4.64 -5.80 -2.44
C LYS A 65 4.67 -7.11 -1.66
N VAL A 66 4.91 -7.04 -0.35
CA VAL A 66 4.86 -8.21 0.53
C VAL A 66 3.42 -8.71 0.64
N THR A 67 2.46 -7.80 0.79
CA THR A 67 1.03 -8.11 0.84
C THR A 67 0.57 -8.87 -0.39
N ALA A 68 0.96 -8.44 -1.60
CA ALA A 68 0.61 -9.14 -2.83
C ALA A 68 1.19 -10.56 -2.91
N ARG A 69 2.39 -10.78 -2.35
CA ARG A 69 3.04 -12.11 -2.34
C ARG A 69 2.46 -13.06 -1.30
N LYS A 70 2.09 -12.52 -0.14
CA LYS A 70 1.60 -13.31 1.01
C LYS A 70 0.08 -13.39 1.09
N GLN A 71 -0.63 -12.60 0.28
CA GLN A 71 -2.10 -12.48 0.29
C GLN A 71 -2.69 -12.07 1.65
N LEU A 72 -1.86 -11.46 2.50
CA LEU A 72 -2.22 -10.95 3.82
C LEU A 72 -1.60 -9.56 3.98
N PRO A 73 -2.30 -8.56 4.55
CA PRO A 73 -1.75 -7.22 4.70
C PRO A 73 -0.54 -7.20 5.65
N HIS A 74 0.55 -6.57 5.22
CA HIS A 74 1.78 -6.40 5.99
C HIS A 74 2.13 -4.92 6.14
N THR A 75 2.56 -4.50 7.33
CA THR A 75 2.90 -3.11 7.68
C THR A 75 4.40 -2.99 7.95
N LYS A 76 5.02 -1.91 7.47
CA LYS A 76 6.39 -1.52 7.85
C LYS A 76 6.38 -0.79 9.18
N VAL A 77 7.18 -1.28 10.11
CA VAL A 77 7.41 -0.66 11.42
C VAL A 77 8.76 0.05 11.38
N TYR A 78 8.80 1.22 11.99
CA TYR A 78 10.00 2.02 12.12
C TYR A 78 10.18 2.45 13.57
N THR A 79 11.42 2.48 14.04
CA THR A 79 11.81 2.99 15.36
C THR A 79 12.47 4.36 15.21
N GLU A 80 12.10 5.32 16.05
CA GLU A 80 12.80 6.61 16.16
C GLU A 80 14.00 6.45 17.11
N GLU A 81 15.21 6.78 16.65
CA GLU A 81 16.39 6.82 17.50
C GLU A 81 16.26 7.98 18.52
N ARG A 82 15.76 7.68 19.71
CA ARG A 82 15.78 8.58 20.86
C ARG A 82 17.09 8.39 21.62
N GLU A 83 18.06 9.28 21.44
CA GLU A 83 19.11 9.44 22.46
C GLU A 83 18.42 9.70 23.80
N ARG A 84 18.60 8.77 24.74
CA ARG A 84 18.32 9.02 26.14
C ARG A 84 19.39 10.01 26.61
N PRO A 85 19.03 11.18 27.18
CA PRO A 85 20.03 11.97 27.88
C PRO A 85 20.51 11.11 29.06
N THR A 86 21.75 10.65 29.01
CA THR A 86 22.44 10.15 30.19
C THR A 86 22.70 11.36 31.07
N LEU A 87 21.99 11.43 32.20
CA LEU A 87 22.31 12.32 33.31
C LEU A 87 23.59 11.85 34.00
#